data_AF-A0A818F4C5-F1
#
_entry.id   AF-A0A818F4C5-F1
#
_cell.length_a   1.000
_cell.length_b   1.000
_cell.length_c   1.000
_cell.angle_alpha   90.00
_cell.angle_beta   90.00
_cell.angle_gamma   90.00
#
_symmetry.space_group_name_H-M   'P 1'
#
loop_
_entity.id
_entity.type
_entity.pdbx_description
1 polymer ?
#
loop_
_entity_poly.entity_id
_entity_poly.type
_entity_poly.pdbx_seq_one_letter_code
_entity_poly.pdbx_strand_id
1 'polypeptide(L)'
;MSVTNNETVVDYGTTSKHNVQDKTNLREQAKSQFGFYNDILRGFDSYRQCLLHDESIIEFSRHLALAEIDTLHTDCKRVLNYVAENMSILGQSLPIKGRLVVCGLPRTSTTLLYNLLACDTNCRAPLYTYICIDMVPSIVISDSIQQQQRANTMLSSTKEIKHFADYQSQMAEAHPFLPIEEDYLILRHTSYLPFVTYIGIDNESDSDTWLQNEMSKHYACDYHETFLRMLN
;
A
#
# COMPACT_ATOMS: atom_id res chain seq x y z
N MET A 1 -19.35 -51.56 32.73
CA MET A 1 -19.00 -50.12 32.72
C MET A 1 -18.31 -49.84 31.42
N SER A 2 -19.06 -49.38 30.42
CA SER A 2 -18.54 -49.07 29.08
C SER A 2 -18.54 -47.57 28.93
N VAL A 3 -17.35 -46.98 28.79
CA VAL A 3 -17.17 -45.55 28.54
C VAL A 3 -17.13 -45.37 27.04
N THR A 4 -18.17 -44.75 26.48
CA THR A 4 -18.24 -44.30 25.09
C THR A 4 -17.49 -42.98 24.95
N ASN A 5 -16.40 -42.96 24.20
CA ASN A 5 -15.73 -41.73 23.78
C ASN A 5 -16.52 -41.10 22.64
N ASN A 6 -17.12 -39.93 22.89
CA ASN A 6 -17.65 -39.05 21.85
C ASN A 6 -16.49 -38.23 21.26
N GLU A 7 -15.94 -38.67 20.14
CA GLU A 7 -15.09 -37.80 19.31
C GLU A 7 -15.97 -36.75 18.66
N THR A 8 -15.76 -35.49 19.06
CA THR A 8 -16.41 -34.34 18.46
C THR A 8 -15.61 -33.99 17.21
N VAL A 9 -16.07 -34.44 16.05
CA VAL A 9 -15.53 -34.03 14.74
C VAL A 9 -15.89 -32.57 14.54
N VAL A 10 -14.90 -31.68 14.64
CA VAL A 10 -15.03 -30.28 14.25
C VAL A 10 -14.99 -30.23 12.73
N ASP A 11 -16.18 -30.10 12.13
CA ASP A 11 -16.39 -29.90 10.71
C ASP A 11 -15.95 -28.47 10.34
N TYR A 12 -14.80 -28.35 9.67
CA TYR A 12 -14.36 -27.08 9.10
C TYR A 12 -15.20 -26.79 7.86
N GLY A 13 -16.32 -26.11 8.11
CA GLY A 13 -17.24 -25.63 7.10
C GLY A 13 -16.52 -24.91 5.95
N THR A 14 -16.63 -25.55 4.78
CA THR A 14 -16.67 -24.99 3.43
C THR A 14 -16.49 -23.47 3.32
N THR A 15 -15.26 -23.02 3.11
CA THR A 15 -14.99 -21.65 2.65
C THR A 15 -15.61 -21.43 1.27
N SER A 16 -16.53 -20.47 1.24
CA SER A 16 -17.15 -19.85 0.07
C SER A 16 -16.18 -19.71 -1.11
N LYS A 17 -16.41 -20.49 -2.17
CA LYS A 17 -15.77 -20.33 -3.48
C LYS A 17 -16.48 -19.24 -4.28
N HIS A 18 -16.44 -17.98 -3.86
CA HIS A 18 -16.86 -16.87 -4.72
C HIS A 18 -15.85 -15.70 -4.64
N ASN A 19 -15.30 -15.37 -5.83
CA ASN A 19 -14.43 -14.22 -6.13
C ASN A 19 -12.97 -14.22 -5.66
N VAL A 20 -12.23 -15.30 -5.95
CA VAL A 20 -10.81 -15.16 -6.32
C VAL A 20 -10.76 -14.98 -7.84
N GLN A 21 -11.13 -13.78 -8.29
CA GLN A 21 -10.98 -13.41 -9.69
C GLN A 21 -9.48 -13.19 -9.94
N ASP A 22 -8.85 -14.22 -10.51
CA ASP A 22 -7.56 -14.25 -11.22
C ASP A 22 -6.61 -13.06 -10.92
N LYS A 23 -6.02 -13.03 -9.72
CA LYS A 23 -5.00 -12.03 -9.28
C LYS A 23 -3.74 -12.03 -10.17
N THR A 24 -3.61 -13.01 -11.05
CA THR A 24 -2.42 -13.28 -11.88
C THR A 24 -2.52 -12.76 -13.32
N ASN A 25 -3.71 -12.34 -13.77
CA ASN A 25 -3.94 -11.97 -15.18
C ASN A 25 -4.12 -10.46 -15.35
N LEU A 26 -3.21 -9.69 -14.75
CA LEU A 26 -3.15 -8.25 -14.97
C LEU A 26 -2.63 -8.02 -16.40
N ARG A 27 -3.54 -7.65 -17.32
CA ARG A 27 -3.16 -7.20 -18.66
C ARG A 27 -2.18 -6.04 -18.53
N GLU A 28 -0.98 -6.13 -19.10
CA GLU A 28 0.06 -5.08 -18.98
C GLU A 28 -0.21 -3.85 -19.88
N GLN A 29 -1.45 -3.38 -19.94
CA GLN A 29 -1.85 -2.22 -20.74
C GLN A 29 -1.11 -0.95 -20.29
N ALA A 30 -0.85 -0.85 -18.98
CA ALA A 30 -0.06 0.22 -18.37
C ALA A 30 1.34 0.38 -18.97
N LYS A 31 1.98 -0.71 -19.41
CA LYS A 31 3.34 -0.68 -19.94
C LYS A 31 3.49 0.23 -21.16
N SER A 32 2.44 0.35 -21.96
CA SER A 32 2.41 1.22 -23.14
C SER A 32 2.10 2.69 -22.82
N GLN A 33 1.55 2.97 -21.63
CA GLN A 33 1.02 4.28 -21.26
C GLN A 33 1.93 5.04 -20.30
N PHE A 34 2.63 4.32 -19.41
CA PHE A 34 3.51 4.92 -18.42
C PHE A 34 4.96 4.61 -18.75
N GLY A 35 5.70 5.63 -19.18
CA GLY A 35 7.13 5.50 -19.51
C GLY A 35 7.98 4.97 -18.36
N PHE A 36 7.54 5.19 -17.12
CA PHE A 36 8.21 4.74 -15.89
C PHE A 36 7.82 3.32 -15.42
N TYR A 37 6.88 2.64 -16.08
CA TYR A 37 6.31 1.36 -15.62
C TYR A 37 7.39 0.31 -15.35
N ASN A 38 8.29 0.08 -16.31
CA ASN A 38 9.31 -0.96 -16.16
C ASN A 38 10.36 -0.57 -15.10
N ASP A 39 10.71 0.70 -14.99
CA ASP A 39 11.73 1.17 -14.05
C ASP A 39 11.29 1.07 -12.59
N ILE A 40 10.01 1.37 -12.31
CA ILE A 40 9.43 1.16 -10.98
C ILE A 40 9.40 -0.34 -10.64
N LEU A 41 8.93 -1.18 -11.57
CA LEU A 41 8.82 -2.62 -11.30
C LEU A 41 10.19 -3.29 -11.13
N ARG A 42 11.18 -2.87 -11.91
CA ARG A 42 12.56 -3.34 -11.76
C ARG A 42 13.13 -2.99 -10.39
N GLY A 43 12.74 -1.87 -9.80
CA GLY A 43 13.16 -1.52 -8.44
C GLY A 43 12.75 -2.58 -7.41
N PHE A 44 11.52 -3.10 -7.49
CA PHE A 44 11.10 -4.21 -6.62
C PHE A 44 11.93 -5.48 -6.83
N ASP A 45 12.26 -5.81 -8.08
CA ASP A 45 13.12 -6.95 -8.37
C ASP A 45 14.52 -6.78 -7.79
N SER A 46 15.10 -5.57 -7.86
CA SER A 46 16.37 -5.26 -7.20
C SER A 46 16.30 -5.51 -5.69
N TYR A 47 15.25 -5.05 -5.00
CA TYR A 47 15.09 -5.33 -3.57
C TYR A 47 14.93 -6.83 -3.27
N ARG A 48 14.16 -7.57 -4.08
CA ARG A 48 14.03 -9.04 -3.92
C ARG A 48 15.40 -9.72 -4.01
N GLN A 49 16.19 -9.36 -5.03
CA GLN A 49 17.52 -9.94 -5.21
C GLN A 49 18.42 -9.62 -4.02
N CYS A 50 18.42 -8.39 -3.53
CA CYS A 50 19.21 -8.01 -2.35
C CYS A 50 18.83 -8.84 -1.12
N LEU A 51 17.54 -8.98 -0.82
CA LEU A 51 17.07 -9.77 0.32
C LEU A 51 17.38 -11.27 0.21
N LEU A 52 17.37 -11.81 -1.01
CA LEU A 52 17.66 -13.23 -1.26
C LEU A 52 19.16 -13.56 -1.14
N HIS A 53 20.03 -12.62 -1.50
CA HIS A 53 21.49 -12.80 -1.47
C HIS A 53 22.13 -12.38 -0.15
N ASP A 54 21.43 -11.60 0.68
CA ASP A 54 21.92 -11.19 1.99
C ASP A 54 21.77 -12.32 3.02
N GLU A 55 22.91 -12.94 3.36
CA GLU A 55 23.00 -14.01 4.36
C GLU A 55 22.86 -13.51 5.81
N SER A 56 22.98 -12.20 6.07
CA SER A 56 22.85 -11.61 7.40
C SER A 56 21.39 -11.55 7.88
N ILE A 57 20.44 -11.60 6.94
CA ILE A 57 19.00 -11.53 7.23
C ILE A 57 18.50 -12.90 7.65
N ILE A 58 17.91 -12.96 8.85
CA ILE A 58 17.26 -14.16 9.37
C ILE A 58 16.10 -14.57 8.46
N GLU A 59 15.93 -15.88 8.22
CA GLU A 59 14.96 -16.45 7.29
C GLU A 59 13.54 -15.91 7.49
N PHE A 60 13.06 -15.84 8.74
CA PHE A 60 11.73 -15.30 9.04
C PHE A 60 11.56 -13.85 8.59
N SER A 61 12.55 -12.99 8.87
CA SER A 61 12.55 -11.58 8.46
C SER A 61 12.60 -11.44 6.94
N ARG A 62 13.42 -12.26 6.27
CA ARG A 62 13.47 -12.32 4.80
C ARG A 62 12.10 -12.66 4.22
N HIS A 63 11.43 -13.66 4.80
CA HIS A 63 10.12 -14.10 4.34
C HIS A 63 9.04 -13.02 4.47
N LEU A 64 9.06 -12.26 5.57
CA LEU A 64 8.15 -11.11 5.78
C LEU A 64 8.44 -9.98 4.79
N ALA A 65 9.71 -9.60 4.61
CA ALA A 65 10.09 -8.53 3.71
C ALA A 65 9.76 -8.85 2.24
N LEU A 66 10.00 -10.09 1.79
CA LEU A 66 9.63 -10.53 0.45
C LEU A 66 8.10 -10.52 0.23
N ALA A 67 7.32 -10.98 1.21
CA ALA A 67 5.87 -10.95 1.14
C ALA A 67 5.32 -9.51 1.03
N GLU A 68 5.94 -8.57 1.75
CA GLU A 68 5.59 -7.15 1.66
C GLU A 68 5.94 -6.57 0.29
N ILE A 69 7.14 -6.85 -0.25
CA ILE A 69 7.55 -6.42 -1.59
C ILE A 69 6.61 -6.97 -2.66
N ASP A 70 6.21 -8.24 -2.56
CA ASP A 70 5.28 -8.87 -3.50
C ASP A 70 3.90 -8.22 -3.48
N THR A 71 3.45 -7.84 -2.28
CA THR A 71 2.20 -7.10 -2.09
C THR A 71 2.28 -5.73 -2.77
N LEU A 72 3.32 -4.94 -2.47
CA LEU A 72 3.52 -3.60 -3.04
C LEU A 72 3.69 -3.64 -4.57
N HIS A 73 4.43 -4.62 -5.08
CA HIS A 73 4.60 -4.84 -6.53
C HIS A 73 3.25 -5.15 -7.21
N THR A 74 2.44 -6.02 -6.60
CA THR A 74 1.10 -6.35 -7.12
C THR A 74 0.18 -5.14 -7.11
N ASP A 75 0.19 -4.38 -6.02
CA ASP A 75 -0.64 -3.18 -5.87
C ASP A 75 -0.24 -2.08 -6.85
N CYS A 76 1.06 -1.87 -7.05
CA CYS A 76 1.59 -0.99 -8.10
C CYS A 76 1.02 -1.34 -9.47
N LYS A 77 1.10 -2.62 -9.87
CA LYS A 77 0.53 -3.10 -11.14
C LYS A 77 -0.98 -2.89 -11.21
N ARG A 78 -1.72 -3.14 -10.12
CA ARG A 78 -3.18 -2.96 -10.09
C ARG A 78 -3.56 -1.51 -10.33
N VAL A 79 -2.90 -0.56 -9.66
CA VAL A 79 -3.13 0.87 -9.84
C VAL A 79 -2.85 1.29 -11.28
N LEU A 80 -1.67 0.97 -11.79
CA LEU A 80 -1.27 1.42 -13.13
C LEU A 80 -2.18 0.85 -14.21
N ASN A 81 -2.56 -0.43 -14.13
CA ASN A 81 -3.48 -1.01 -15.10
C ASN A 81 -4.88 -0.43 -14.98
N TYR A 82 -5.39 -0.22 -13.76
CA TYR A 82 -6.68 0.42 -13.57
C TYR A 82 -6.71 1.83 -14.16
N VAL A 83 -5.67 2.64 -13.92
CA VAL A 83 -5.59 3.98 -14.50
C VAL A 83 -5.48 3.92 -16.02
N ALA A 84 -4.67 3.00 -16.58
CA ALA A 84 -4.55 2.82 -18.02
C ALA A 84 -5.89 2.43 -18.68
N GLU A 85 -6.67 1.56 -18.04
CA GLU A 85 -7.98 1.13 -18.51
C GLU A 85 -9.05 2.24 -18.41
N ASN A 86 -8.92 3.13 -17.43
CA ASN A 86 -9.88 4.20 -17.15
C ASN A 86 -9.37 5.59 -17.55
N MET A 87 -8.31 5.67 -18.37
CA MET A 87 -7.67 6.95 -18.70
C MET A 87 -8.59 7.93 -19.43
N SER A 88 -9.60 7.47 -20.16
CA SER A 88 -10.59 8.35 -20.80
C SER A 88 -11.49 9.06 -19.80
N ILE A 89 -11.77 8.41 -18.66
CA ILE A 89 -12.58 8.94 -17.55
C ILE A 89 -11.69 9.81 -16.66
N LEU A 90 -10.52 9.28 -16.28
CA LEU A 90 -9.54 9.99 -15.45
C LEU A 90 -8.87 11.16 -16.18
N GLY A 91 -8.79 11.14 -17.51
CA GLY A 91 -8.30 12.26 -18.32
C GLY A 91 -9.21 13.49 -18.30
N GLN A 92 -10.45 13.32 -17.82
CA GLN A 92 -11.36 14.43 -17.51
C GLN A 92 -11.14 14.98 -16.09
N SER A 93 -10.38 14.28 -15.24
CA SER A 93 -10.01 14.79 -13.93
C SER A 93 -9.20 16.08 -14.10
N LEU A 94 -9.56 17.10 -13.33
CA LEU A 94 -8.84 18.37 -13.36
C LEU A 94 -7.40 18.15 -12.88
N PRO A 95 -6.42 18.86 -13.44
CA PRO A 95 -5.06 18.81 -12.92
C PRO A 95 -5.07 19.17 -11.43
N ILE A 96 -4.25 18.49 -10.63
CA ILE A 96 -4.11 18.77 -9.20
C ILE A 96 -3.54 20.19 -9.04
N LYS A 97 -4.38 21.15 -8.68
CA LYS A 97 -3.99 22.55 -8.45
C LYS A 97 -3.82 22.81 -6.96
N GLY A 98 -2.79 23.56 -6.59
CA GLY A 98 -2.60 24.03 -5.21
C GLY A 98 -2.27 22.91 -4.22
N ARG A 99 -1.53 21.88 -4.64
CA ARG A 99 -1.07 20.81 -3.76
C ARG A 99 -0.25 21.39 -2.60
N LEU A 100 -0.67 21.08 -1.37
CA LEU A 100 0.09 21.38 -0.16
C LEU A 100 0.82 20.11 0.29
N VAL A 101 2.14 20.19 0.39
CA VAL A 101 2.98 19.10 0.90
C VAL A 101 3.52 19.51 2.26
N VAL A 102 3.24 18.70 3.28
CA VAL A 102 3.80 18.87 4.63
C VAL A 102 5.05 18.01 4.72
N CYS A 103 6.22 18.65 4.81
CA CYS A 103 7.51 17.98 4.99
C CYS A 103 8.23 18.50 6.22
N GLY A 104 8.99 17.63 6.88
CA GLY A 104 9.78 17.99 8.06
C GLY A 104 10.60 16.82 8.56
N LEU A 105 11.43 17.07 9.58
CA LEU A 105 12.10 15.97 10.27
C LEU A 105 11.08 15.15 11.07
N PRO A 106 11.33 13.85 11.30
CA PRO A 106 10.54 13.08 12.24
C PRO A 106 10.42 13.79 13.59
N ARG A 107 9.27 13.66 14.25
CA ARG A 107 8.99 14.27 15.57
C ARG A 107 8.91 15.81 15.59
N THR A 108 8.65 16.45 14.45
CA THR A 108 8.38 17.90 14.36
C THR A 108 6.87 18.24 14.32
N SER A 109 6.03 17.32 14.80
CA SER A 109 4.57 17.47 14.82
C SER A 109 3.91 17.65 13.44
N THR A 110 4.57 17.19 12.37
CA THR A 110 4.01 17.15 11.00
C THR A 110 2.69 16.37 10.94
N THR A 111 2.57 15.29 11.71
CA THR A 111 1.32 14.52 11.85
C THR A 111 0.15 15.35 12.38
N LEU A 112 0.38 16.22 13.38
CA LEU A 112 -0.68 17.08 13.91
C LEU A 112 -1.10 18.11 12.86
N LEU A 113 -0.13 18.76 12.21
CA LEU A 113 -0.41 19.74 11.16
C LEU A 113 -1.17 19.11 9.99
N TYR A 114 -0.75 17.93 9.54
CA TYR A 114 -1.43 17.17 8.49
C TYR A 114 -2.90 16.90 8.84
N ASN A 115 -3.16 16.40 10.06
CA ASN A 115 -4.54 16.12 10.49
C ASN A 115 -5.40 17.39 10.60
N LEU A 116 -4.83 18.52 11.03
CA LEU A 116 -5.54 19.79 11.08
C LEU A 116 -5.93 20.28 9.67
N LEU A 117 -5.03 20.12 8.70
CA LEU A 117 -5.30 20.45 7.29
C LEU A 117 -6.34 19.50 6.68
N ALA A 118 -6.28 18.21 7.04
CA ALA A 118 -7.24 17.21 6.59
C ALA A 118 -8.67 17.44 7.12
N CYS A 119 -8.85 18.26 8.16
CA CYS A 119 -10.17 18.66 8.66
C CYS A 119 -10.84 19.75 7.80
N ASP A 120 -10.10 20.44 6.92
CA ASP A 120 -10.71 21.36 5.96
C ASP A 120 -11.47 20.57 4.90
N THR A 121 -12.78 20.81 4.80
CA THR A 121 -13.67 20.13 3.83
C THR A 121 -13.31 20.44 2.38
N ASN A 122 -12.53 21.51 2.13
CA ASN A 122 -12.02 21.86 0.81
C ASN A 122 -10.62 21.30 0.54
N CYS A 123 -9.94 20.78 1.57
CA CYS A 123 -8.66 20.10 1.44
C CYS A 123 -8.90 18.60 1.28
N ARG A 124 -8.19 17.99 0.33
CA ARG A 124 -8.26 16.54 0.14
C ARG A 124 -6.98 15.89 0.63
N ALA A 125 -7.07 15.21 1.76
CA ALA A 125 -6.00 14.36 2.29
C ALA A 125 -6.17 12.91 1.80
N PRO A 126 -5.11 12.25 1.28
CA PRO A 126 -5.15 10.81 1.08
C PRO A 126 -5.24 10.12 2.45
N LEU A 127 -6.29 9.33 2.66
CA LEU A 127 -6.48 8.61 3.93
C LEU A 127 -5.93 7.20 3.82
N TYR A 128 -5.33 6.70 4.90
CA TYR A 128 -4.81 5.34 5.02
C TYR A 128 -5.80 4.28 4.53
N THR A 129 -7.07 4.42 4.90
CA THR A 129 -8.18 3.51 4.53
C THR A 129 -8.38 3.40 3.02
N TYR A 130 -8.07 4.45 2.26
CA TYR A 130 -8.16 4.44 0.79
C TYR A 130 -6.93 3.84 0.13
N ILE A 131 -5.78 3.88 0.80
CA ILE A 131 -4.52 3.41 0.24
C ILE A 131 -4.32 1.92 0.48
N CYS A 132 -4.63 1.41 1.68
CA CYS A 132 -4.19 0.07 2.08
C CYS A 132 -5.22 -1.05 1.85
N ILE A 133 -6.48 -0.74 1.56
CA ILE A 133 -7.54 -1.75 1.41
C ILE A 133 -8.32 -1.50 0.13
N ASP A 134 -8.31 -2.50 -0.76
CA ASP A 134 -9.04 -2.50 -2.03
C ASP A 134 -8.91 -1.18 -2.80
N MET A 135 -7.71 -0.62 -2.86
CA MET A 135 -7.40 0.67 -3.52
C MET A 135 -7.96 0.77 -4.95
N VAL A 136 -8.09 -0.37 -5.62
CA VAL A 136 -8.66 -0.53 -6.96
C VAL A 136 -9.83 -1.52 -6.89
N PRO A 137 -11.04 -1.15 -7.36
CA PRO A 137 -11.37 0.14 -7.97
C PRO A 137 -11.42 1.28 -6.94
N SER A 138 -11.09 2.48 -7.41
CA SER A 138 -11.23 3.71 -6.62
C SER A 138 -12.71 4.00 -6.38
N ILE A 139 -13.06 4.36 -5.14
CA ILE A 139 -14.42 4.79 -4.79
C ILE A 139 -14.49 6.31 -4.93
N VAL A 140 -15.38 6.78 -5.80
CA VAL A 140 -15.64 8.21 -5.99
C VAL A 140 -16.09 8.84 -4.67
N ILE A 141 -15.60 10.04 -4.35
CA ILE A 141 -15.88 10.72 -3.06
C ILE A 141 -17.37 10.89 -2.78
N SER A 142 -18.17 11.12 -3.83
CA SER A 142 -19.60 11.30 -3.70
C SER A 142 -20.33 10.04 -3.19
N ASP A 143 -19.71 8.86 -3.25
CA ASP A 143 -20.30 7.62 -2.76
C ASP A 143 -19.91 7.35 -1.30
N SER A 144 -20.50 8.14 -0.40
CA SER A 144 -20.26 8.03 1.05
C SER A 144 -20.64 6.65 1.62
N ILE A 145 -21.57 5.94 0.98
CA ILE A 145 -22.04 4.62 1.41
C ILE A 145 -20.95 3.58 1.18
N GLN A 146 -20.39 3.52 -0.03
CA GLN A 146 -19.30 2.59 -0.33
C GLN A 146 -18.05 2.91 0.48
N GLN A 147 -17.74 4.20 0.69
CA GLN A 147 -16.63 4.60 1.55
C GLN A 147 -16.80 4.10 2.98
N GLN A 148 -18.00 4.25 3.55
CA GLN A 148 -18.29 3.77 4.90
C GLN A 148 -18.25 2.23 4.99
N GLN A 149 -18.73 1.52 3.97
CA GLN A 149 -18.62 0.07 3.90
C GLN A 149 -17.16 -0.39 3.90
N ARG A 150 -16.30 0.23 3.07
CA ARG A 150 -14.87 -0.09 3.02
C ARG A 150 -14.17 0.21 4.35
N ALA A 151 -14.48 1.34 4.98
CA ALA A 151 -13.96 1.69 6.30
C ALA A 151 -14.41 0.67 7.37
N ASN A 152 -15.65 0.20 7.33
CA ASN A 152 -16.15 -0.82 8.26
C ASN A 152 -15.45 -2.17 8.06
N THR A 153 -15.24 -2.60 6.81
CA THR A 153 -14.47 -3.82 6.50
C THR A 153 -13.05 -3.74 7.07
N MET A 154 -12.39 -2.58 6.93
CA MET A 154 -11.08 -2.34 7.54
C MET A 154 -11.11 -2.51 9.06
N LEU A 155 -12.10 -1.88 9.71
CA LEU A 155 -12.23 -1.91 11.16
C LEU A 155 -12.49 -3.34 11.66
N SER A 156 -13.23 -4.17 10.93
CA SER A 156 -13.39 -5.59 11.26
C SER A 156 -12.08 -6.36 11.14
N SER A 157 -11.33 -6.22 10.04
CA SER A 157 -10.05 -6.91 9.87
C SER A 157 -9.01 -6.48 10.91
N THR A 158 -9.02 -5.19 11.27
CA THR A 158 -8.11 -4.67 12.32
C THR A 158 -8.46 -5.24 13.68
N LYS A 159 -9.76 -5.40 14.01
CA LYS A 159 -10.21 -6.04 15.27
C LYS A 159 -9.79 -7.50 15.39
N GLU A 160 -9.74 -8.23 14.28
CA GLU A 160 -9.23 -9.60 14.26
C GLU A 160 -7.72 -9.65 14.53
N ILE A 161 -6.97 -8.66 14.02
CA ILE A 161 -5.53 -8.51 14.26
C ILE A 161 -5.22 -8.03 15.69
N LYS A 162 -6.12 -7.30 16.36
CA LYS A 162 -5.95 -6.86 17.76
C LYS A 162 -5.66 -8.00 18.73
N HIS A 163 -6.08 -9.24 18.41
CA HIS A 163 -5.77 -10.40 19.24
C HIS A 163 -4.28 -10.78 19.26
N PHE A 164 -3.46 -10.24 18.35
CA PHE A 164 -2.06 -10.66 18.16
C PHE A 164 -1.01 -9.56 18.48
N ALA A 165 -1.38 -8.29 18.61
CA ALA A 165 -0.43 -7.21 18.90
C ALA A 165 -1.06 -5.99 19.60
N ASP A 166 -0.86 -5.88 20.93
CA ASP A 166 -1.39 -4.77 21.75
C ASP A 166 -0.89 -3.38 21.31
N TYR A 167 0.34 -3.29 20.79
CA TYR A 167 0.95 -2.01 20.43
C TYR A 167 0.31 -1.35 19.19
N GLN A 168 0.11 -2.11 18.10
CA GLN A 168 -0.56 -1.59 16.90
C GLN A 168 -2.04 -1.31 17.16
N SER A 169 -2.67 -2.12 18.02
CA SER A 169 -4.05 -1.93 18.46
C SER A 169 -4.24 -0.61 19.22
N GLN A 170 -3.37 -0.31 20.19
CA GLN A 170 -3.41 0.94 20.97
C GLN A 170 -3.09 2.18 20.11
N MET A 171 -2.17 2.06 19.15
CA MET A 171 -1.87 3.13 18.19
C MET A 171 -3.05 3.43 17.26
N ALA A 172 -3.74 2.40 16.76
CA ALA A 172 -4.93 2.54 15.93
C ALA A 172 -6.16 3.08 16.70
N GLU A 173 -6.22 2.90 18.02
CA GLU A 173 -7.28 3.46 18.88
C GLU A 173 -7.05 4.95 19.20
N ALA A 174 -5.80 5.35 19.49
CA ALA A 174 -5.45 6.74 19.74
C ALA A 174 -5.51 7.59 18.47
N HIS A 175 -5.30 6.97 17.31
CA HIS A 175 -5.33 7.60 16.00
C HIS A 175 -5.99 6.65 14.98
N PRO A 176 -7.31 6.81 14.70
CA PRO A 176 -8.01 5.97 13.70
C PRO A 176 -7.42 6.11 12.29
N PHE A 177 -6.63 7.16 12.06
CA PHE A 177 -5.73 7.35 10.92
C PHE A 177 -4.31 7.19 11.45
N LEU A 178 -3.63 6.11 11.09
CA LEU A 178 -2.28 5.80 11.59
C LEU A 178 -1.33 7.00 11.38
N PRO A 179 -0.30 7.19 12.23
CA PRO A 179 0.73 8.22 12.08
C PRO A 179 1.71 7.93 10.94
N ILE A 180 1.23 7.28 9.88
CA ILE A 180 2.01 7.00 8.69
C ILE A 180 1.65 8.08 7.68
N GLU A 181 2.66 8.81 7.23
CA GLU A 181 2.54 9.80 6.17
C GLU A 181 1.93 9.11 4.94
N GLU A 182 0.69 9.44 4.59
CA GLU A 182 -0.06 8.73 3.56
C GLU A 182 0.56 8.91 2.17
N ASP A 183 1.21 10.05 1.94
CA ASP A 183 2.06 10.27 0.76
C ASP A 183 3.23 9.28 0.72
N TYR A 184 3.82 8.94 1.88
CA TYR A 184 4.84 7.90 1.95
C TYR A 184 4.25 6.54 1.59
N LEU A 185 3.06 6.17 2.08
CA LEU A 185 2.40 4.90 1.71
C LEU A 185 2.18 4.77 0.20
N ILE A 186 1.76 5.85 -0.46
CA ILE A 186 1.62 5.89 -1.92
C ILE A 186 2.98 5.66 -2.58
N LEU A 187 4.04 6.33 -2.11
CA LEU A 187 5.40 6.18 -2.64
C LEU A 187 5.99 4.78 -2.42
N ARG A 188 5.59 4.06 -1.37
CA ARG A 188 6.02 2.66 -1.18
C ARG A 188 5.59 1.75 -2.33
N HIS A 189 4.55 2.11 -3.08
CA HIS A 189 4.15 1.39 -4.29
C HIS A 189 5.14 1.58 -5.45
N THR A 190 6.11 2.49 -5.35
CA THR A 190 7.05 2.81 -6.43
C THR A 190 8.43 2.21 -6.21
N SER A 191 8.55 1.16 -5.37
CA SER A 191 9.82 0.63 -4.87
C SER A 191 10.66 1.63 -4.05
N TYR A 192 10.09 2.79 -3.69
CA TYR A 192 10.71 3.72 -2.76
C TYR A 192 10.57 3.15 -1.34
N LEU A 193 11.55 2.34 -0.93
CA LEU A 193 11.54 1.58 0.32
C LEU A 193 12.73 1.95 1.22
N PRO A 194 12.82 3.21 1.69
CA PRO A 194 13.92 3.71 2.52
C PRO A 194 14.01 3.06 3.89
N PHE A 195 13.08 2.17 4.27
CA PHE A 195 13.19 1.38 5.50
C PHE A 195 13.69 -0.04 5.29
N VAL A 196 13.63 -0.56 4.06
CA VAL A 196 14.28 -1.84 3.73
C VAL A 196 15.80 -1.69 3.76
N THR A 197 16.32 -0.48 3.54
CA THR A 197 17.74 -0.15 3.74
C THR A 197 18.17 -0.19 5.22
N TYR A 198 17.26 0.00 6.19
CA TYR A 198 17.59 -0.17 7.62
C TYR A 198 17.77 -1.63 8.03
N ILE A 199 17.43 -2.60 7.17
CA ILE A 199 17.69 -4.03 7.43
C ILE A 199 19.20 -4.35 7.31
N GLY A 200 20.02 -3.36 6.95
CA GLY A 200 21.48 -3.51 6.92
C GLY A 200 21.97 -4.22 5.67
N ILE A 201 21.23 -4.07 4.55
CA ILE A 201 21.73 -4.48 3.24
C ILE A 201 23.01 -3.66 3.00
N ASP A 202 24.16 -4.32 3.03
CA ASP A 202 25.47 -3.67 2.99
C ASP A 202 25.63 -2.77 1.74
N ASN A 203 25.80 -1.47 2.01
CA ASN A 203 26.23 -0.26 1.29
C ASN A 203 26.60 -0.21 -0.23
N GLU A 204 26.45 -1.26 -1.03
CA GLU A 204 26.66 -1.22 -2.49
C GLU A 204 25.57 -1.98 -3.25
N SER A 205 24.35 -2.00 -2.72
CA SER A 205 23.22 -2.68 -3.34
C SER A 205 22.65 -1.91 -4.55
N ASP A 206 22.20 -2.62 -5.57
CA ASP A 206 21.42 -2.04 -6.69
C ASP A 206 20.20 -1.25 -6.19
N SER A 207 19.65 -1.60 -5.02
CA SER A 207 18.59 -0.85 -4.34
C SER A 207 18.99 0.55 -3.91
N ASP A 208 20.21 0.74 -3.39
CA ASP A 208 20.71 2.08 -3.02
C ASP A 208 20.93 2.93 -4.27
N THR A 209 21.42 2.31 -5.35
CA THR A 209 21.56 2.98 -6.65
C THR A 209 20.20 3.46 -7.15
N TRP A 210 19.15 2.63 -7.03
CA TRP A 210 17.79 3.03 -7.39
C TRP A 210 17.28 4.19 -6.54
N LEU A 211 17.49 4.15 -5.21
CA LEU A 211 17.04 5.19 -4.28
C LEU A 211 17.77 6.52 -4.48
N GLN A 212 19.07 6.48 -4.84
CA GLN A 212 19.86 7.68 -5.08
C GLN A 212 19.63 8.27 -6.48
N ASN A 213 19.21 7.45 -7.45
CA ASN A 213 18.96 7.88 -8.82
C ASN A 213 17.84 8.94 -8.89
N GLU A 214 18.18 10.10 -9.45
CA GLU A 214 17.26 11.24 -9.62
C GLU A 214 16.07 10.89 -10.53
N MET A 215 16.28 10.12 -11.59
CA MET A 215 15.19 9.68 -12.47
C MET A 215 14.21 8.75 -11.76
N SER A 216 14.70 7.86 -10.91
CA SER A 216 13.83 6.99 -10.10
C SER A 216 12.92 7.80 -9.16
N LYS A 217 13.43 8.91 -8.60
CA LYS A 217 12.65 9.83 -7.77
C LYS A 217 11.59 10.55 -8.61
N HIS A 218 11.93 10.99 -9.82
CA HIS A 218 10.94 11.56 -10.74
C HIS A 218 9.83 10.56 -11.07
N TYR A 219 10.17 9.32 -11.35
CA TYR A 219 9.18 8.26 -11.59
C TYR A 219 8.28 7.99 -10.38
N ALA A 220 8.83 8.04 -9.17
CA ALA A 220 8.05 7.94 -7.94
C ALA A 220 7.05 9.11 -7.80
N CYS A 221 7.47 10.33 -8.14
CA CYS A 221 6.58 11.50 -8.17
C CYS A 221 5.49 11.39 -9.26
N ASP A 222 5.84 10.92 -10.46
CA ASP A 222 4.89 10.72 -11.56
C ASP A 222 3.83 9.67 -11.20
N TYR A 223 4.25 8.57 -10.56
CA TYR A 223 3.32 7.59 -10.00
C TYR A 223 2.45 8.19 -8.90
N HIS A 224 3.04 8.96 -7.98
CA HIS A 224 2.30 9.60 -6.88
C HIS A 224 1.18 10.50 -7.42
N GLU A 225 1.47 11.32 -8.43
CA GLU A 225 0.44 12.13 -9.09
C GLU A 225 -0.61 11.25 -9.77
N THR A 226 -0.20 10.18 -10.45
CA THR A 226 -1.11 9.21 -11.09
C THR A 226 -2.06 8.59 -10.06
N PHE A 227 -1.54 8.19 -8.90
CA PHE A 227 -2.33 7.64 -7.81
C PHE A 227 -3.30 8.66 -7.24
N LEU A 228 -2.86 9.90 -6.99
CA LEU A 228 -3.75 10.95 -6.51
C LEU A 228 -4.87 11.28 -7.51
N ARG A 229 -4.58 11.27 -8.82
CA ARG A 229 -5.61 11.44 -9.85
C ARG A 229 -6.60 10.29 -9.86
N MET A 230 -6.16 9.05 -9.64
CA MET A 230 -7.04 7.89 -9.50
C MET A 230 -8.01 8.03 -8.33
N LEU A 231 -7.59 8.67 -7.23
CA LEU A 231 -8.46 8.92 -6.10
C LEU A 231 -9.53 9.99 -6.41
N ASN A 232 -9.26 10.93 -7.31
CA ASN A 232 -10.15 12.06 -7.70
C ASN A 232 -11.19 11.69 -8.74
#